data_AF-A0A7W1GXM0-F1
#
_entry.id   AF-A0A7W1GXM0-F1
#
_cell.length_a   1.000
_cell.length_b   1.000
_cell.length_c   1.000
_cell.angle_alpha   90.00
_cell.angle_beta   90.00
_cell.angle_gamma   90.00
#
_symmetry.space_group_name_H-M   'P 1'
#
loop_
_entity.id
_entity.type
_entity.pdbx_description
1 polymer ?
#
loop_
_entity_poly.entity_id
_entity_poly.type
_entity_poly.pdbx_seq_one_letter_code
_entity_poly.pdbx_strand_id
1 'polypeptide(L)'
;MRRPGSKQRIREYLLAHVGEVVTSHQLRDAAGSNVSEWARRVRELREDEGWQILTHNDTIELSPGQYILKEAPTPNEGIVFGRPISAKLRAEVLDRNGFTCQMCGLTPGDIDPDTGRTVRLHIGHIKDKNLGGKDELSNLRALCSTCNQGAKNITGEKPTGIWLLSQVRRAGIDEQRAVFEWLRKKFGA
;
A
#
# COMPACT_ATOMS: atom_id res chain seq x y z
N MET A 1 -7.94 30.43 -1.22
CA MET A 1 -8.04 29.17 -1.98
C MET A 1 -6.65 28.56 -2.14
N ARG A 2 -6.49 27.26 -1.85
CA ARG A 2 -5.21 26.54 -1.97
C ARG A 2 -4.92 26.30 -3.45
N ARG A 3 -3.71 26.57 -3.93
CA ARG A 3 -3.33 26.29 -5.33
C ARG A 3 -3.48 24.79 -5.61
N PRO A 4 -4.08 24.39 -6.76
CA PRO A 4 -4.23 22.97 -7.11
C PRO A 4 -2.84 22.32 -7.21
N GLY A 5 -2.75 21.06 -6.79
CA GLY A 5 -1.51 20.27 -6.85
C GLY A 5 -1.13 19.91 -8.30
N SER A 6 0.13 19.50 -8.52
CA SER A 6 0.68 19.17 -9.84
C SER A 6 -0.19 18.17 -10.63
N LYS A 7 -0.69 17.13 -9.96
CA LYS A 7 -1.59 16.12 -10.56
C LYS A 7 -2.91 16.71 -11.05
N GLN A 8 -3.52 17.58 -10.25
CA GLN A 8 -4.81 18.19 -10.57
C GLN A 8 -4.70 19.15 -11.77
N ARG A 9 -3.59 19.90 -11.88
CA ARG A 9 -3.35 20.77 -13.03
C ARG A 9 -3.14 19.99 -14.32
N ILE A 10 -2.39 18.88 -14.25
CA ILE A 10 -2.23 17.98 -15.40
C ILE A 10 -3.58 17.39 -15.81
N ARG A 11 -4.41 17.01 -14.83
CA ARG A 11 -5.76 16.49 -15.06
C ARG A 11 -6.61 17.50 -15.83
N GLU A 12 -6.68 18.73 -15.33
CA GLU A 12 -7.42 19.83 -15.95
C GLU A 12 -6.91 20.13 -17.37
N TYR A 13 -5.59 20.14 -17.56
CA TYR A 13 -4.97 20.36 -18.85
C TYR A 13 -5.34 19.26 -19.86
N LEU A 14 -5.23 17.98 -19.49
CA LEU A 14 -5.58 16.86 -20.36
C LEU A 14 -7.06 16.82 -20.71
N LEU A 15 -7.95 17.14 -19.76
CA LEU A 15 -9.39 17.22 -20.02
C LEU A 15 -9.76 18.36 -20.98
N ALA A 16 -9.01 19.46 -20.96
CA ALA A 16 -9.19 20.56 -21.90
C ALA A 16 -8.70 20.24 -23.33
N HIS A 17 -7.88 19.19 -23.50
CA HIS A 17 -7.23 18.80 -24.76
C HIS A 17 -7.52 17.32 -25.10
N VAL A 18 -8.73 16.84 -24.84
CA VAL A 18 -9.14 15.46 -25.18
C VAL A 18 -9.10 15.28 -26.70
N GLY A 19 -8.47 14.21 -27.17
CA GLY A 19 -8.29 13.93 -28.60
C GLY A 19 -7.17 14.73 -29.28
N GLU A 20 -6.50 15.63 -28.55
CA GLU A 20 -5.39 16.43 -29.09
C GLU A 20 -4.03 15.88 -28.63
N VAL A 21 -3.03 16.03 -29.49
CA VAL A 21 -1.65 15.65 -29.16
C VAL A 21 -1.02 16.71 -28.26
N VAL A 22 -0.67 16.32 -27.03
CA VAL A 22 0.04 17.15 -26.06
C VAL A 22 1.48 16.67 -25.86
N THR A 23 2.40 17.59 -25.64
CA THR A 23 3.83 17.31 -25.49
C THR A 23 4.25 17.24 -24.02
N SER A 24 5.37 16.57 -23.75
CA SER A 24 6.04 16.55 -22.45
C SER A 24 6.34 17.96 -21.91
N HIS A 25 6.63 18.92 -22.79
CA HIS A 25 6.83 20.32 -22.43
C HIS A 25 5.54 20.96 -21.91
N GLN A 26 4.43 20.80 -22.63
CA GLN A 26 3.12 21.32 -22.22
C GLN A 26 2.66 20.72 -20.88
N LEU A 27 2.82 19.40 -20.69
CA LEU A 27 2.46 18.73 -19.45
C LEU A 27 3.31 19.18 -18.26
N ARG A 28 4.61 19.40 -18.49
CA ARG A 28 5.52 19.93 -17.47
C ARG A 28 5.15 21.36 -17.07
N ASP A 29 4.81 22.20 -18.05
CA ASP A 29 4.44 23.59 -17.79
C ASP A 29 3.12 23.67 -17.02
N ALA A 30 2.14 22.85 -17.41
CA ALA A 30 0.88 22.70 -16.67
C ALA A 30 1.10 22.27 -15.21
N ALA A 31 2.08 21.40 -14.96
CA ALA A 31 2.40 20.90 -13.61
C ALA A 31 3.01 21.97 -12.68
N GLY A 32 3.63 23.02 -13.22
CA GLY A 32 4.28 24.10 -12.45
C GLY A 32 5.75 23.84 -12.10
N SER A 33 6.57 23.56 -13.13
CA SER A 33 8.03 23.75 -13.16
C SER A 33 8.93 22.67 -12.52
N ASN A 34 8.41 21.67 -11.80
CA ASN A 34 9.23 20.55 -11.31
C ASN A 34 9.22 19.36 -12.30
N VAL A 35 10.33 19.18 -13.02
CA VAL A 35 10.51 18.21 -14.12
C VAL A 35 10.29 16.75 -13.70
N SER A 36 10.56 16.39 -12.44
CA SER A 36 10.46 14.99 -11.98
C SER A 36 9.03 14.57 -11.58
N GLU A 37 8.16 15.53 -11.23
CA GLU A 37 6.82 15.21 -10.74
C GLU A 37 5.84 14.91 -11.89
N TRP A 38 5.88 15.67 -12.99
CA TRP A 38 4.85 15.57 -14.04
C TRP A 38 4.81 14.19 -14.68
N ALA A 39 5.96 13.60 -15.02
CA ALA A 39 6.04 12.28 -15.64
C ALA A 39 5.51 11.18 -14.70
N ARG A 40 5.68 11.35 -13.39
CA ARG A 40 5.09 10.46 -12.39
C ARG A 40 3.58 10.66 -12.31
N ARG A 41 3.07 11.90 -12.32
CA ARG A 41 1.63 12.19 -12.28
C ARG A 41 0.89 11.67 -13.50
N VAL A 42 1.47 11.77 -14.69
CA VAL A 42 0.89 11.21 -15.93
C VAL A 42 0.79 9.69 -15.82
N ARG A 43 1.84 9.02 -15.30
CA ARG A 43 1.78 7.57 -15.03
C ARG A 43 0.70 7.21 -14.02
N GLU A 44 0.55 7.95 -12.92
CA GLU A 44 -0.54 7.73 -11.96
C GLU A 44 -1.92 7.86 -12.62
N LEU A 45 -2.14 8.85 -13.49
CA LEU A 45 -3.42 9.01 -14.19
C LEU A 45 -3.68 7.81 -15.12
N ARG A 46 -2.67 7.37 -15.88
CA ARG A 46 -2.78 6.25 -16.83
C ARG A 46 -2.95 4.90 -16.14
N GLU A 47 -2.16 4.64 -15.10
CA GLU A 47 -2.02 3.31 -14.48
C GLU A 47 -2.90 3.14 -13.23
N ASP A 48 -2.99 4.16 -12.38
CA ASP A 48 -3.72 4.09 -11.10
C ASP A 48 -5.15 4.62 -11.20
N GLU A 49 -5.44 5.45 -12.21
CA GLU A 49 -6.80 5.98 -12.42
C GLU A 49 -7.43 5.52 -13.73
N GLY A 50 -6.72 4.70 -14.52
CA GLY A 50 -7.24 4.10 -15.75
C GLY A 50 -7.51 5.07 -16.89
N TRP A 51 -6.87 6.25 -16.90
CA TRP A 51 -7.06 7.22 -17.98
C TRP A 51 -6.46 6.67 -19.28
N GLN A 52 -7.19 6.79 -20.39
CA GLN A 52 -6.75 6.36 -21.73
C GLN A 52 -5.73 7.33 -22.34
N ILE A 53 -4.62 7.55 -21.64
CA ILE A 53 -3.50 8.37 -22.10
C ILE A 53 -2.56 7.48 -22.91
N LEU A 54 -2.55 7.67 -24.23
CA LEU A 54 -1.70 6.93 -25.16
C LEU A 54 -0.35 7.65 -25.36
N THR A 55 0.67 6.87 -25.68
CA THR A 55 2.04 7.31 -25.97
C THR A 55 2.56 6.65 -27.25
N HIS A 56 3.77 7.01 -27.70
CA HIS A 56 4.46 6.34 -28.82
C HIS A 56 4.62 4.81 -28.67
N ASN A 57 4.53 4.27 -27.44
CA ASN A 57 4.54 2.83 -27.22
C ASN A 57 3.18 2.16 -27.52
N ASP A 58 2.11 2.96 -27.57
CA ASP A 58 0.74 2.49 -27.74
C ASP A 58 0.23 2.68 -29.18
N THR A 59 0.77 3.68 -29.90
CA THR A 59 0.43 3.98 -31.30
C THR A 59 1.60 4.57 -32.06
N ILE A 60 1.71 4.26 -33.35
CA ILE A 60 2.73 4.79 -34.27
C ILE A 60 2.51 6.26 -34.64
N GLU A 61 1.33 6.80 -34.35
CA GLU A 61 0.96 8.19 -34.67
C GLU A 61 1.62 9.21 -33.73
N LEU A 62 2.24 8.74 -32.64
CA LEU A 62 2.87 9.59 -31.64
C LEU A 62 4.39 9.42 -31.67
N SER A 63 5.08 10.56 -31.65
CA SER A 63 6.53 10.61 -31.42
C SER A 63 6.88 10.48 -29.93
N PRO A 64 8.11 10.07 -29.60
CA PRO A 64 8.58 10.11 -28.21
C PRO A 64 8.35 11.48 -27.56
N GLY A 65 7.71 11.47 -26.39
CA GLY A 65 7.36 12.71 -25.67
C GLY A 65 6.02 13.33 -26.06
N GLN A 66 5.25 12.71 -26.96
CA GLN A 66 3.86 13.05 -27.24
C GLN A 66 2.89 12.11 -26.51
N TYR A 67 1.75 12.68 -26.12
CA TYR A 67 0.68 12.03 -25.39
C TYR A 67 -0.66 12.45 -26.00
N ILE A 68 -1.67 11.60 -25.94
CA ILE A 68 -3.05 11.95 -26.29
C ILE A 68 -3.98 11.29 -25.28
N LEU A 69 -4.92 12.06 -24.73
CA LEU A 69 -6.03 11.50 -23.97
C LEU A 69 -7.11 11.13 -24.98
N LYS A 70 -7.29 9.84 -25.26
CA LYS A 70 -8.19 9.37 -26.32
C LYS A 70 -9.64 9.81 -26.07
N GLU A 71 -10.10 9.60 -24.84
CA GLU A 71 -11.46 9.92 -24.39
C GLU A 71 -11.40 10.42 -22.95
N ALA A 72 -12.33 11.32 -22.60
CA ALA A 72 -12.47 11.74 -21.21
C ALA A 72 -12.86 10.52 -20.36
N PRO A 73 -12.21 10.30 -19.21
CA PRO A 73 -12.54 9.15 -18.35
C PRO A 73 -14.00 9.24 -17.92
N THR A 74 -14.78 8.22 -18.24
CA THR A 74 -16.14 8.06 -17.74
C THR A 74 -16.08 7.90 -16.21
N PRO A 75 -16.92 8.60 -15.43
CA PRO A 75 -16.82 8.60 -13.96
C PRO A 75 -16.93 7.24 -13.25
N ASN A 76 -17.16 6.11 -13.94
CA ASN A 76 -17.45 4.83 -13.32
C ASN A 76 -17.11 3.58 -14.16
N GLU A 77 -16.01 3.56 -14.93
CA GLU A 77 -15.61 2.31 -15.63
C GLU A 77 -14.15 1.96 -15.43
N GLY A 78 -13.90 1.35 -14.27
CA GLY A 78 -12.63 0.71 -13.97
C GLY A 78 -12.57 0.44 -12.49
N ILE A 79 -12.84 -0.80 -12.08
CA ILE A 79 -12.24 -1.28 -10.83
C ILE A 79 -10.74 -1.17 -11.08
N VAL A 80 -10.12 -0.08 -10.63
CA VAL A 80 -8.67 0.06 -10.71
C VAL A 80 -8.11 -0.90 -9.69
N PHE A 81 -7.75 -2.10 -10.17
CA PHE A 81 -6.94 -3.01 -9.40
C PHE A 81 -5.57 -2.37 -9.26
N GLY A 82 -5.36 -1.62 -8.18
CA GLY A 82 -4.08 -1.03 -7.86
C GLY A 82 -2.98 -2.10 -7.96
N ARG A 83 -1.81 -1.72 -8.48
CA ARG A 83 -0.72 -2.66 -8.76
C ARG A 83 -0.50 -3.61 -7.57
N PRO A 84 -0.35 -4.93 -7.83
CA PRO A 84 -0.04 -5.87 -6.77
C PRO A 84 1.33 -5.54 -6.18
N ILE A 85 1.48 -5.76 -4.87
CA ILE A 85 2.78 -5.67 -4.18
C ILE A 85 3.76 -6.61 -4.89
N SER A 86 4.92 -6.09 -5.29
CA SER A 86 5.91 -6.88 -6.04
C SER A 86 6.39 -8.08 -5.24
N ALA A 87 6.75 -9.17 -5.94
CA ALA A 87 7.26 -10.38 -5.29
C ALA A 87 8.51 -10.10 -4.43
N LYS A 88 9.40 -9.21 -4.90
CA LYS A 88 10.57 -8.75 -4.16
C LYS A 88 10.17 -8.07 -2.85
N LEU A 89 9.28 -7.08 -2.91
CA LEU A 89 8.83 -6.35 -1.73
C LEU A 89 8.09 -7.27 -0.75
N ARG A 90 7.32 -8.23 -1.26
CA ARG A 90 6.69 -9.27 -0.45
C ARG A 90 7.73 -10.11 0.32
N ALA A 91 8.80 -10.53 -0.34
CA ALA A 91 9.88 -11.29 0.29
C ALA A 91 10.60 -10.46 1.37
N GLU A 92 10.93 -9.20 1.08
CA GLU A 92 11.56 -8.27 2.02
C GLU A 92 10.69 -8.04 3.27
N VAL A 93 9.37 -7.89 3.10
CA VAL A 93 8.44 -7.73 4.23
C VAL A 93 8.38 -8.99 5.09
N LEU A 94 8.32 -10.18 4.48
CA LEU A 94 8.27 -11.46 5.20
C LEU A 94 9.57 -11.71 5.99
N ASP A 95 10.71 -11.48 5.37
CA ASP A 95 12.03 -11.64 5.98
C ASP A 95 12.22 -10.70 7.18
N ARG A 96 11.94 -9.40 7.00
CA ARG A 96 11.95 -8.41 8.09
C ARG A 96 10.99 -8.78 9.24
N ASN A 97 9.90 -9.47 8.92
CA ASN A 97 8.91 -9.91 9.90
C ASN A 97 9.17 -11.33 10.45
N GLY A 98 10.33 -11.91 10.15
CA GLY A 98 10.74 -13.22 10.64
C GLY A 98 9.78 -14.34 10.24
N PHE A 99 9.10 -14.18 9.09
CA PHE A 99 8.06 -15.11 8.63
C PHE A 99 6.97 -15.39 9.66
N THR A 100 6.64 -14.39 10.49
CA THR A 100 5.62 -14.48 11.53
C THR A 100 4.53 -13.43 11.33
N CYS A 101 3.30 -13.77 11.70
CA CYS A 101 2.22 -12.82 11.79
C CYS A 101 2.59 -11.73 12.80
N GLN A 102 2.73 -10.51 12.31
CA GLN A 102 3.09 -9.39 13.16
C GLN A 102 2.01 -9.08 14.18
N MET A 103 0.78 -9.61 14.03
CA MET A 103 -0.34 -9.47 14.97
C MET A 103 -0.40 -10.50 16.09
N CYS A 104 -0.42 -11.79 15.79
CA CYS A 104 -0.60 -12.83 16.81
C CYS A 104 0.67 -13.64 17.10
N GLY A 105 1.70 -13.51 16.25
CA GLY A 105 2.96 -14.26 16.32
C GLY A 105 2.92 -15.61 15.60
N LEU A 106 1.75 -16.06 15.10
CA LEU A 106 1.63 -17.33 14.40
C LEU A 106 2.48 -17.39 13.11
N THR A 107 3.03 -18.55 12.84
CA THR A 107 3.90 -18.87 11.69
C THR A 107 3.17 -19.82 10.74
N PRO A 108 3.58 -19.96 9.47
CA PRO A 108 2.95 -20.89 8.53
C PRO A 108 2.92 -22.36 8.94
N GLY A 109 3.68 -22.78 9.95
CA GLY A 109 3.64 -24.14 10.50
C GLY A 109 2.57 -24.36 11.56
N ASP A 110 2.02 -23.28 12.13
CA ASP A 110 1.05 -23.36 13.22
C ASP A 110 -0.37 -23.62 12.70
N ILE A 111 -1.22 -24.19 13.57
CA ILE A 111 -2.66 -24.25 13.35
C ILE A 111 -3.29 -22.98 13.91
N ASP A 112 -4.03 -22.28 13.07
CA ASP A 112 -4.79 -21.10 13.47
C ASP A 112 -5.94 -21.53 14.40
N PRO A 113 -5.99 -21.06 15.65
CA PRO A 113 -6.95 -21.53 16.64
C PRO A 113 -8.40 -21.17 16.29
N ASP A 114 -8.62 -20.12 15.50
CA ASP A 114 -9.96 -19.65 15.14
C ASP A 114 -10.52 -20.41 13.94
N THR A 115 -9.64 -20.93 13.06
CA THR A 115 -10.07 -21.62 11.84
C THR A 115 -9.76 -23.11 11.81
N GLY A 116 -8.92 -23.61 12.73
CA GLY A 116 -8.45 -24.99 12.75
C GLY A 116 -7.57 -25.39 11.56
N ARG A 117 -7.12 -24.42 10.74
CA ARG A 117 -6.33 -24.65 9.53
C ARG A 117 -4.90 -24.18 9.71
N THR A 118 -3.99 -24.71 8.90
CA THR A 118 -2.62 -24.22 8.82
C THR A 118 -2.59 -22.73 8.47
N VAL A 119 -1.79 -21.97 9.20
CA VAL A 119 -1.67 -20.52 9.07
C VAL A 119 -1.12 -20.15 7.70
N ARG A 120 -1.73 -19.15 7.07
CA ARG A 120 -1.22 -18.52 5.84
C ARG A 120 -0.97 -17.04 6.06
N LEU A 121 0.21 -16.56 5.66
CA LEU A 121 0.58 -15.16 5.76
C LEU A 121 0.20 -14.36 4.51
N HIS A 122 -0.35 -13.18 4.77
CA HIS A 122 -0.71 -12.12 3.83
C HIS A 122 0.12 -10.88 4.11
N ILE A 123 0.27 -10.02 3.11
CA ILE A 123 0.85 -8.70 3.33
C ILE A 123 -0.29 -7.70 3.45
N GLY A 124 -0.34 -7.00 4.56
CA GLY A 124 -1.29 -5.93 4.83
C GLY A 124 -0.60 -4.59 5.00
N HIS A 125 -1.31 -3.51 4.73
CA HIS A 125 -0.83 -2.16 5.01
C HIS A 125 -0.95 -1.82 6.49
N ILE A 126 -0.06 -0.97 6.98
CA ILE A 126 -0.15 -0.35 8.31
C ILE A 126 -1.10 0.84 8.22
N LYS A 127 -0.85 1.74 7.27
CA LYS A 127 -1.78 2.78 6.85
C LYS A 127 -2.50 2.31 5.59
N ASP A 128 -3.82 2.24 5.63
CA ASP A 128 -4.62 1.79 4.48
C ASP A 128 -4.39 2.61 3.22
N LYS A 129 -4.46 1.94 2.05
CA LYS A 129 -4.37 2.60 0.74
C LYS A 129 -5.40 3.72 0.58
N ASN A 130 -6.63 3.52 1.05
CA ASN A 130 -7.69 4.52 1.01
C ASN A 130 -7.37 5.78 1.83
N LEU A 131 -6.51 5.67 2.84
CA LEU A 131 -6.03 6.80 3.65
C LEU A 131 -4.69 7.36 3.14
N GLY A 132 -4.25 6.94 1.95
CA GLY A 132 -2.99 7.35 1.33
C GLY A 132 -1.77 6.54 1.79
N GLY A 133 -1.97 5.30 2.23
CA GLY A 133 -0.89 4.34 2.46
C GLY A 133 -0.24 3.88 1.16
N LYS A 134 1.09 3.72 1.18
CA LYS A 134 1.90 3.32 0.02
C LYS A 134 2.37 1.88 0.11
N ASP A 135 2.72 1.30 -1.04
CA ASP A 135 3.40 0.00 -1.15
C ASP A 135 4.90 0.16 -0.92
N GLU A 136 5.27 0.39 0.34
CA GLU A 136 6.66 0.57 0.77
C GLU A 136 6.94 -0.31 1.99
N LEU A 137 8.18 -0.75 2.15
CA LEU A 137 8.56 -1.68 3.23
C LEU A 137 8.10 -1.17 4.60
N SER A 138 8.28 0.12 4.88
CA SER A 138 7.85 0.81 6.10
C SER A 138 6.35 0.75 6.38
N ASN A 139 5.51 0.65 5.35
CA ASN A 139 4.05 0.69 5.48
C ASN A 139 3.38 -0.69 5.29
N LEU A 140 4.17 -1.75 5.09
CA LEU A 140 3.67 -3.10 4.89
C LEU A 140 4.03 -3.99 6.08
N ARG A 141 3.20 -4.99 6.40
CA ARG A 141 3.45 -5.99 7.45
C ARG A 141 2.86 -7.36 7.08
N ALA A 142 3.48 -8.42 7.57
CA ALA A 142 2.97 -9.78 7.45
C ALA A 142 1.87 -10.05 8.49
N LEU A 143 0.72 -10.58 8.06
CA LEU A 143 -0.43 -10.91 8.91
C LEU A 143 -0.98 -12.31 8.55
N CYS A 144 -1.41 -13.11 9.54
CA CYS A 144 -2.15 -14.34 9.26
C CYS A 144 -3.54 -14.02 8.69
N SER A 145 -4.22 -15.02 8.14
CA SER A 145 -5.56 -14.83 7.52
C SER A 145 -6.55 -14.19 8.50
N THR A 146 -6.62 -14.68 9.73
CA THR A 146 -7.51 -14.16 10.78
C THR A 146 -7.15 -12.74 11.17
N CYS A 147 -5.88 -12.46 11.45
CA CYS A 147 -5.44 -11.11 11.78
C CYS A 147 -5.56 -10.16 10.60
N ASN A 148 -5.37 -10.59 9.36
CA ASN A 148 -5.56 -9.74 8.19
C ASN A 148 -7.03 -9.36 7.98
N GLN A 149 -7.95 -10.28 8.27
CA GLN A 149 -9.39 -10.00 8.24
C GLN A 149 -9.79 -9.05 9.38
N GLY A 150 -9.25 -9.24 10.59
CA GLY A 150 -9.51 -8.35 11.73
C GLY A 150 -8.78 -6.99 11.68
N ALA A 151 -7.59 -6.95 11.07
CA ALA A 151 -6.79 -5.74 10.88
C ALA A 151 -7.47 -4.73 9.96
N LYS A 152 -8.35 -5.20 9.07
CA LYS A 152 -9.11 -4.33 8.17
C LYS A 152 -10.01 -3.33 8.90
N ASN A 153 -10.26 -3.46 10.21
CA ASN A 153 -11.15 -2.55 10.92
C ASN A 153 -10.74 -2.09 12.34
N ILE A 154 -9.70 -2.61 13.03
CA ILE A 154 -9.60 -2.37 14.49
C ILE A 154 -8.20 -2.08 15.10
N THR A 155 -7.07 -2.58 14.60
CA THR A 155 -5.88 -2.69 15.50
C THR A 155 -4.82 -1.60 15.34
N GLY A 156 -4.59 -0.85 16.43
CA GLY A 156 -3.52 0.14 16.60
C GLY A 156 -2.10 -0.42 16.66
N GLU A 157 -1.12 0.49 16.80
CA GLU A 157 0.32 0.23 16.77
C GLU A 157 0.76 -0.71 17.88
N LYS A 158 1.74 -1.57 17.58
CA LYS A 158 2.20 -2.59 18.52
C LYS A 158 3.30 -2.07 19.43
N PRO A 159 3.23 -2.40 20.73
CA PRO A 159 4.31 -2.05 21.63
C PRO A 159 5.58 -2.86 21.34
N THR A 160 6.72 -2.19 21.43
CA THR A 160 8.05 -2.82 21.30
C THR A 160 8.31 -3.82 22.43
N GLY A 161 9.23 -4.77 22.22
CA GLY A 161 9.62 -5.73 23.27
C GLY A 161 10.12 -5.04 24.54
N ILE A 162 10.86 -3.94 24.39
CA ILE A 162 11.31 -3.09 25.51
C ILE A 162 10.10 -2.54 26.29
N TRP A 163 9.11 -2.00 25.59
CA TRP A 163 7.91 -1.47 26.23
C TRP A 163 7.11 -2.58 26.92
N LEU A 164 6.89 -3.73 26.28
CA LEU A 164 6.17 -4.87 26.86
C LEU A 164 6.84 -5.36 28.14
N LEU A 165 8.17 -5.58 28.10
CA LEU A 165 8.93 -5.98 29.28
C LEU A 165 8.88 -4.92 30.38
N SER A 166 8.87 -3.64 30.03
CA SER A 166 8.73 -2.56 31.00
C SER A 166 7.37 -2.54 31.71
N GLN A 167 6.29 -2.95 31.04
CA GLN A 167 4.97 -3.06 31.66
C GLN A 167 4.94 -4.27 32.60
N VAL A 168 5.41 -5.44 32.13
CA VAL A 168 5.42 -6.68 32.93
C VAL A 168 6.25 -6.51 34.20
N ARG A 169 7.43 -5.88 34.12
CA ARG A 169 8.30 -5.63 35.30
C ARG A 169 7.67 -4.72 36.36
N ARG A 170 6.75 -3.83 35.97
CA ARG A 170 6.08 -2.89 36.89
C ARG A 170 4.80 -3.46 37.49
N ALA A 171 4.31 -4.57 36.97
CA ALA A 171 3.12 -5.24 37.49
C ALA A 171 3.44 -5.97 38.81
N GLY A 172 2.40 -6.27 39.59
CA GLY A 172 2.51 -7.10 40.79
C GLY A 172 2.98 -8.53 40.47
N ILE A 173 3.43 -9.26 41.49
CA ILE A 173 3.99 -10.60 41.31
C ILE A 173 2.95 -11.59 40.76
N ASP A 174 1.68 -11.40 41.09
CA ASP A 174 0.58 -12.26 40.65
C ASP A 174 0.28 -12.04 39.15
N GLU A 175 0.29 -10.79 38.68
CA GLU A 175 0.14 -10.46 37.26
C GLU A 175 1.34 -10.96 36.45
N GLN A 176 2.56 -10.84 36.97
CA GLN A 176 3.75 -11.37 36.33
C GLN A 176 3.67 -12.90 36.15
N ARG A 177 3.20 -13.62 37.18
CA ARG A 177 2.96 -15.07 37.11
C ARG A 177 1.86 -15.43 36.12
N ALA A 178 0.77 -14.65 36.09
CA ALA A 178 -0.30 -14.86 35.12
C ALA A 178 0.20 -14.72 33.67
N VAL A 179 1.01 -13.70 33.41
CA VAL A 179 1.68 -13.52 32.10
C VAL A 179 2.61 -14.69 31.81
N PHE A 180 3.42 -15.13 32.77
CA PHE A 180 4.32 -16.27 32.61
C PHE A 180 3.59 -17.57 32.28
N GLU A 181 2.56 -17.95 33.04
CA GLU A 181 1.80 -19.18 32.79
C GLU A 181 1.08 -19.14 31.43
N TRP A 182 0.57 -17.98 31.03
CA TRP A 182 0.01 -17.79 29.71
C TRP A 182 1.06 -18.00 28.61
N LEU A 183 2.25 -17.40 28.75
CA LEU A 183 3.36 -17.58 27.81
C LEU A 183 3.79 -19.05 27.75
N ARG A 184 3.91 -19.72 28.91
CA ARG A 184 4.30 -21.13 29.01
C ARG A 184 3.31 -22.03 28.28
N LYS A 185 2.00 -21.85 28.51
CA LYS A 185 0.94 -22.56 27.79
C LYS A 185 0.96 -22.28 26.28
N LYS A 186 1.24 -21.04 25.88
CA LYS A 186 1.27 -20.61 24.48
C LYS A 186 2.45 -21.21 23.70
N PHE A 187 3.61 -21.36 24.33
CA PHE A 187 4.84 -21.82 23.69
C PHE A 187 5.21 -23.28 24.00
N GLY A 188 4.36 -24.01 24.73
CA GLY A 188 4.45 -25.46 24.85
C GLY A 188 5.62 -25.98 25.69
N ALA A 189 6.02 -25.25 26.75
CA ALA A 189 7.01 -25.73 27.72
C ALA A 189 6.37 -26.40 28.95
#